data_AF-A0A523CZE2-F1
#
_entry.id   AF-A0A523CZE2-F1
#
_cell.length_a   1.000
_cell.length_b   1.000
_cell.length_c   1.000
_cell.angle_alpha   90.00
_cell.angle_beta   90.00
_cell.angle_gamma   90.00
#
_symmetry.space_group_name_H-M   'P 1'
#
loop_
_entity.id
_entity.type
_entity.pdbx_description
1 polymer ?
#
loop_
_entity_poly.entity_id
_entity_poly.type
_entity_poly.pdbx_seq_one_letter_code
_entity_poly.pdbx_strand_id
1 'polypeptide(L)'
;MPGWHERTKELQQQGTVLMLGITQEQHPERCRLFMQWKQMEWPVLVDSLDLLDVSVVPITLLIDEHGIIRAKAPKSSDLEEFLALSYEMPEDVVEPGATPLLGSLRTRARRVGSGPAWLAYGDALFLWGGEARLDEMVAAYQEALRLSLDPGRAHFRLGTVLRRRFESIHRRPGDFRAAVEQWQAALDLDPNQYIWRRRIQQYGPRRDKPYPFYDWVARAREEITARGGTPVPLPVDPVGAEIAHPARSFPAVGERPEEPDPQSRIRRDPGRFIAVETTVVPPRVAPGESVRVHLALRPVTEKKAHWNNEAKDLVVWVDPGQGVAVDRQYLSVANPDQEVSQETRKLEFEVRLPEGAEGTALQVSAYALYYVCEDVDGTCLYRRQDIPVTIPLK
;
A
#
# COMPACT_ATOMS: atom_id res chain seq x y z
N MET A 1 1.46 15.04 15.05
CA MET A 1 2.21 16.32 15.15
C MET A 1 2.58 16.55 16.61
N PRO A 2 3.83 16.89 16.92
CA PRO A 2 4.25 17.18 18.28
C PRO A 2 3.68 18.54 18.73
N GLY A 3 2.46 18.56 19.27
CA GLY A 3 1.87 19.68 20.02
C GLY A 3 1.62 21.02 19.31
N TRP A 4 2.18 21.26 18.12
CA TRP A 4 2.14 22.57 17.44
C TRP A 4 0.73 23.06 17.14
N HIS A 5 -0.19 22.17 16.74
CA HIS A 5 -1.59 22.52 16.46
C HIS A 5 -2.31 23.10 17.69
N GLU A 6 -2.08 22.55 18.89
CA GLU A 6 -2.62 23.13 20.13
C GLU A 6 -1.87 24.41 20.50
N ARG A 7 -0.53 24.41 20.37
CA ARG A 7 0.30 25.55 20.73
C ARG A 7 -0.04 26.81 19.93
N THR A 8 -0.34 26.68 18.64
CA THR A 8 -0.65 27.81 17.77
C THR A 8 -2.15 28.05 17.63
N LYS A 9 -3.00 27.40 18.44
CA LYS A 9 -4.46 27.44 18.30
C LYS A 9 -5.04 28.86 18.40
N GLU A 10 -4.57 29.65 19.36
CA GLU A 10 -5.00 31.06 19.50
C GLU A 10 -4.55 31.90 18.31
N LEU A 11 -3.32 31.71 17.83
CA LEU A 11 -2.78 32.41 16.65
C LEU A 11 -3.52 32.02 15.36
N GLN A 12 -3.95 30.76 15.24
CA GLN A 12 -4.79 30.28 14.14
C GLN A 12 -6.17 30.96 14.18
N GLN A 13 -6.79 31.04 15.36
CA GLN A 13 -8.10 31.71 15.54
C GLN A 13 -8.04 33.22 15.24
N GLN A 14 -6.89 33.85 15.50
CA GLN A 14 -6.64 35.26 15.18
C GLN A 14 -6.28 35.49 13.70
N GLY A 15 -6.06 34.43 12.92
CA GLY A 15 -5.64 34.52 11.52
C GLY A 15 -4.20 34.95 11.32
N THR A 16 -3.38 34.97 12.38
CA THR A 16 -1.96 35.35 12.33
C THR A 16 -1.09 34.25 11.72
N VAL A 17 -1.47 32.98 11.94
CA VAL A 17 -0.74 31.81 11.42
C VAL A 17 -1.73 30.85 10.78
N LEU A 18 -1.36 30.32 9.62
CA LEU A 18 -2.05 29.20 8.99
C LEU A 18 -1.33 27.90 9.31
N MET A 19 -2.08 26.89 9.76
CA MET A 19 -1.57 25.53 9.96
C MET A 19 -1.86 24.68 8.72
N LEU A 20 -0.82 24.07 8.15
CA LEU A 20 -0.93 23.12 7.04
C LEU A 20 -0.22 21.82 7.38
N GLY A 21 -0.94 20.70 7.34
CA GLY A 21 -0.33 19.37 7.42
C GLY A 21 0.06 18.84 6.04
N ILE A 22 1.15 18.07 5.95
CA ILE A 22 1.44 17.22 4.79
C ILE A 22 1.69 15.81 5.31
N THR A 23 0.95 14.83 4.80
CA THR A 23 1.07 13.43 5.23
C THR A 23 1.63 12.56 4.12
N GLN A 24 2.51 11.63 4.50
CA GLN A 24 3.07 10.61 3.60
C GLN A 24 2.11 9.42 3.53
N GLU A 25 1.00 9.59 2.81
CA GLU A 25 -0.10 8.63 2.70
C GLU A 25 -0.41 8.34 1.23
N GLN A 26 -0.76 7.09 0.92
CA GLN A 26 -1.14 6.69 -0.44
C GLN A 26 -2.64 6.89 -0.71
N HIS A 27 -3.48 6.78 0.34
CA HIS A 27 -4.94 6.86 0.24
C HIS A 27 -5.44 8.12 0.94
N PRO A 28 -5.71 9.22 0.19
CA PRO A 28 -6.16 10.48 0.77
C PRO A 28 -7.41 10.35 1.65
N GLU A 29 -8.31 9.42 1.33
CA GLU A 29 -9.55 9.17 2.06
C GLU A 29 -9.30 8.62 3.46
N ARG A 30 -8.19 7.89 3.68
CA ARG A 30 -7.77 7.47 5.04
C ARG A 30 -7.38 8.69 5.87
N CYS A 31 -6.66 9.65 5.29
CA CYS A 31 -6.37 10.92 5.96
C CYS A 31 -7.66 11.70 6.26
N ARG A 32 -8.59 11.80 5.31
CA ARG A 32 -9.88 12.48 5.54
C ARG A 32 -10.68 11.82 6.67
N LEU A 33 -10.76 10.48 6.71
CA LEU A 33 -11.41 9.77 7.80
C LEU A 33 -10.74 10.05 9.14
N PHE A 34 -9.40 10.05 9.20
CA PHE A 34 -8.66 10.37 10.41
C PHE A 34 -8.93 11.81 10.89
N MET A 35 -8.92 12.78 9.97
CA MET A 35 -9.25 14.17 10.28
C MET A 35 -10.67 14.32 10.79
N GLN A 36 -11.64 13.67 10.14
CA GLN A 36 -13.03 13.63 10.60
C GLN A 36 -13.13 13.01 11.99
N TRP A 37 -12.38 11.92 12.23
CA TRP A 37 -12.34 11.22 13.51
C TRP A 37 -11.85 12.13 14.62
N LYS A 38 -10.75 12.84 14.38
CA LYS A 38 -10.08 13.75 15.32
C LYS A 38 -10.62 15.18 15.33
N GLN A 39 -11.68 15.46 14.57
CA GLN A 39 -12.27 16.80 14.43
C GLN A 39 -11.21 17.86 14.08
N MET A 40 -10.31 17.52 13.17
CA MET A 40 -9.27 18.44 12.70
C MET A 40 -9.87 19.42 11.69
N GLU A 41 -9.68 20.71 11.93
CA GLU A 41 -10.25 21.79 11.09
C GLU A 41 -9.22 22.43 10.14
N TRP A 42 -7.94 22.16 10.33
CA TRP A 42 -6.88 22.68 9.47
C TRP A 42 -6.64 21.78 8.23
N PRO A 43 -6.21 22.35 7.10
CA PRO A 43 -5.95 21.59 5.89
C PRO A 43 -4.80 20.59 6.05
N VAL A 44 -4.94 19.41 5.43
CA VAL A 44 -3.88 18.42 5.29
C VAL A 44 -3.75 18.02 3.82
N LEU A 45 -2.57 18.23 3.25
CA LEU A 45 -2.19 17.73 1.93
C LEU A 45 -1.65 16.30 2.04
N VAL A 46 -1.73 15.57 0.94
CA VAL A 46 -1.28 14.18 0.86
C VAL A 46 -0.16 14.10 -0.15
N ASP A 47 1.01 13.67 0.32
CA ASP A 47 2.17 13.35 -0.50
C ASP A 47 2.30 11.82 -0.59
N SER A 48 1.84 11.25 -1.70
CA SER A 48 1.94 9.80 -1.93
C SER A 48 3.27 9.40 -2.57
N LEU A 49 4.00 10.36 -3.13
CA LEU A 49 5.17 10.15 -3.99
C LEU A 49 6.48 10.55 -3.32
N ASP A 50 6.44 11.01 -2.06
CA ASP A 50 7.58 11.57 -1.33
C ASP A 50 8.23 12.73 -2.13
N LEU A 51 7.39 13.65 -2.62
CA LEU A 51 7.81 14.82 -3.41
C LEU A 51 8.61 15.81 -2.59
N LEU A 52 8.37 15.87 -1.27
CA LEU A 52 9.15 16.71 -0.36
C LEU A 52 10.55 16.15 -0.07
N ASP A 53 10.82 14.90 -0.48
CA ASP A 53 12.10 14.22 -0.30
C ASP A 53 12.54 14.21 1.17
N VAL A 54 11.59 13.88 2.05
CA VAL A 54 11.81 13.94 3.50
C VAL A 54 12.25 12.57 4.01
N SER A 55 13.46 12.51 4.56
CA SER A 55 14.00 11.25 5.08
C SER A 55 13.42 10.83 6.45
N VAL A 56 12.59 11.66 7.08
CA VAL A 56 11.96 11.39 8.38
C VAL A 56 10.68 12.21 8.57
N VAL A 57 9.74 11.70 9.36
CA VAL A 57 8.56 12.44 9.83
C VAL A 57 8.27 12.13 11.30
N PRO A 58 7.65 13.04 12.07
CA PRO A 58 7.17 14.37 11.65
C PRO A 58 8.30 15.41 11.54
N ILE A 59 8.14 16.36 10.60
CA ILE A 59 8.95 17.58 10.51
C ILE A 59 8.00 18.76 10.69
N THR A 60 8.45 19.79 11.41
CA THR A 60 7.74 21.07 11.52
C THR A 60 8.55 22.13 10.79
N LEU A 61 7.87 23.00 10.04
CA LEU A 61 8.47 24.08 9.27
C LEU A 61 7.78 25.39 9.63
N LEU A 62 8.54 26.49 9.68
CA LEU A 62 7.98 27.85 9.63
C LEU A 62 8.15 28.36 8.21
N ILE A 63 7.04 28.73 7.57
CA ILE A 63 6.98 29.19 6.19
C ILE A 63 6.41 30.60 6.22
N ASP A 64 7.12 31.55 5.62
CA ASP A 64 6.68 32.94 5.53
C ASP A 64 5.57 33.17 4.49
N GLU A 65 5.10 34.41 4.41
CA GLU A 65 4.07 34.87 3.49
C GLU A 65 4.45 34.71 2.00
N HIS A 66 5.73 34.52 1.69
CA HIS A 66 6.26 34.32 0.34
C HIS A 66 6.50 32.83 0.02
N GLY A 67 6.11 31.91 0.92
CA GLY A 67 6.29 30.47 0.74
C GLY A 67 7.70 29.95 1.03
N ILE A 68 8.54 30.75 1.70
CA ILE A 68 9.93 30.41 1.99
C ILE A 68 10.04 29.76 3.38
N ILE A 69 10.72 28.61 3.44
CA ILE A 69 11.02 27.94 4.70
C ILE A 69 12.07 28.75 5.47
N ARG A 70 11.67 29.36 6.58
CA ARG A 70 12.54 30.14 7.48
C ARG A 70 13.15 29.31 8.60
N ALA A 71 12.45 28.27 9.05
CA ALA A 71 12.96 27.35 10.06
C ALA A 71 12.55 25.90 9.78
N LYS A 72 13.45 24.96 10.08
CA LYS A 72 13.20 23.51 10.07
C LYS A 72 13.35 22.97 11.48
N ALA A 73 12.36 22.20 11.94
CA ALA A 73 12.25 21.72 13.32
C ALA A 73 12.41 22.86 14.37
N PRO A 74 11.60 23.94 14.27
CA PRO A 74 11.71 25.09 15.15
C PRO A 74 11.47 24.71 16.62
N LYS A 75 12.07 25.49 17.51
CA LYS A 75 11.70 25.57 18.92
C LYS A 75 10.61 26.61 19.12
N SER A 76 10.14 26.65 20.36
CA SER A 76 9.18 27.62 20.88
C SER A 76 9.55 29.08 20.62
N SER A 77 10.80 29.44 20.95
CA SER A 77 11.37 30.78 20.76
C SER A 77 11.39 31.20 19.31
N ASP A 78 11.65 30.25 18.41
CA ASP A 78 11.82 30.53 16.99
C ASP A 78 10.49 30.96 16.35
N LEU A 79 9.35 30.51 16.89
CA LEU A 79 8.03 30.99 16.45
C LEU A 79 7.82 32.46 16.84
N GLU A 80 8.20 32.86 18.06
CA GLU A 80 8.05 34.24 18.52
C GLU A 80 8.91 35.19 17.69
N GLU A 81 10.17 34.80 17.43
CA GLU A 81 11.07 35.54 16.54
C GLU A 81 10.52 35.59 15.11
N PHE A 82 10.05 34.46 14.58
CA PHE A 82 9.50 34.38 13.23
C PHE A 82 8.32 35.35 13.02
N LEU A 83 7.43 35.48 14.01
CA LEU A 83 6.26 36.35 13.96
C LEU A 83 6.60 37.83 14.16
N ALA A 84 7.73 38.15 14.78
CA ALA A 84 8.18 39.52 15.00
C ALA A 84 8.86 40.13 13.76
N LEU A 85 9.17 39.31 12.75
CA LEU A 85 9.85 39.72 11.53
C LEU A 85 8.85 39.93 10.38
N SER A 86 9.19 40.83 9.46
CA SER A 86 8.60 40.91 8.13
C SER A 86 9.64 40.44 7.12
N TYR A 87 9.22 39.65 6.14
CA TYR A 87 10.15 39.05 5.19
C TYR A 87 10.08 39.79 3.85
N GLU A 88 11.26 40.11 3.31
CA GLU A 88 11.34 40.66 1.96
C GLU A 88 11.00 39.58 0.93
N MET A 89 10.22 39.96 -0.09
CA MET A 89 9.87 39.09 -1.21
C MET A 89 11.16 38.72 -1.96
N PRO A 90 11.51 37.42 -2.08
CA PRO A 90 12.64 37.02 -2.88
C PRO A 90 12.51 37.46 -4.34
N GLU A 91 13.63 37.77 -5.01
CA GLU A 91 13.62 38.12 -6.44
C GLU A 91 13.15 36.94 -7.32
N ASP A 92 13.37 35.70 -6.87
CA ASP A 92 13.07 34.46 -7.59
C ASP A 92 11.82 33.72 -7.06
N VAL A 93 10.79 34.43 -6.60
CA VAL A 93 9.54 33.76 -6.18
C VAL A 93 8.91 33.06 -7.38
N VAL A 94 8.75 31.75 -7.26
CA VAL A 94 8.00 30.95 -8.24
C VAL A 94 6.52 31.14 -7.94
N GLU A 95 5.81 31.83 -8.83
CA GLU A 95 4.35 31.95 -8.77
C GLU A 95 3.70 30.56 -8.64
N PRO A 96 2.67 30.39 -7.77
CA PRO A 96 1.95 29.14 -7.64
C PRO A 96 1.48 28.64 -9.01
N GLY A 97 2.08 27.53 -9.46
CA GLY A 97 1.87 27.06 -10.82
C GLY A 97 0.40 26.70 -11.08
N ALA A 98 -0.15 27.19 -12.19
CA ALA A 98 -1.40 26.68 -12.73
C ALA A 98 -1.29 25.16 -12.96
N THR A 99 -2.42 24.46 -12.92
CA THR A 99 -2.50 23.03 -13.27
C THR A 99 -1.71 22.76 -14.55
N PRO A 100 -0.70 21.87 -14.52
CA PRO A 100 0.20 21.72 -15.66
C PRO A 100 -0.53 21.12 -16.85
N LEU A 101 -0.19 21.62 -18.04
CA LEU A 101 -0.63 21.02 -19.30
C LEU A 101 0.11 19.70 -19.52
N LEU A 102 -0.55 18.59 -19.20
CA LEU A 102 0.03 17.24 -19.29
C LEU A 102 0.59 16.93 -20.69
N GLY A 103 -0.07 17.40 -21.76
CA GLY A 103 0.44 17.24 -23.13
C GLY A 103 1.76 17.96 -23.39
N SER A 104 1.93 19.15 -22.81
CA SER A 104 3.16 19.94 -22.91
C SER A 104 4.30 19.27 -22.14
N LEU A 105 4.02 18.74 -20.95
CA LEU A 105 5.00 17.96 -20.18
C LEU A 105 5.42 16.69 -20.90
N ARG A 106 4.47 15.95 -21.51
CA ARG A 106 4.79 14.78 -22.34
C ARG A 106 5.70 15.13 -23.51
N THR A 107 5.38 16.23 -24.22
CA THR A 107 6.16 16.70 -25.37
C THR A 107 7.57 17.10 -24.94
N ARG A 108 7.68 17.82 -23.81
CA ARG A 108 8.96 18.17 -23.19
C ARG A 108 9.76 16.93 -22.80
N ALA A 109 9.14 15.96 -22.12
CA ALA A 109 9.81 14.72 -21.69
C ALA A 109 10.39 13.96 -22.89
N ARG A 110 9.64 13.84 -23.99
CA ARG A 110 10.11 13.24 -25.24
C ARG A 110 11.24 14.02 -25.91
N ARG A 111 11.12 15.35 -25.98
CA ARG A 111 12.11 16.21 -26.63
C ARG A 111 13.43 16.25 -25.86
N VAL A 112 13.36 16.37 -24.53
CA VAL A 112 14.53 16.41 -23.65
C VAL A 112 15.15 15.02 -23.49
N GLY A 113 14.31 13.98 -23.42
CA GLY A 113 14.77 12.59 -23.36
C GLY A 113 15.56 12.26 -22.10
N SER A 114 15.25 12.89 -20.96
CA SER A 114 15.96 12.68 -19.69
C SER A 114 15.08 12.09 -18.60
N GLY A 115 15.68 11.33 -17.69
CA GLY A 115 15.01 10.76 -16.51
C GLY A 115 14.21 11.79 -15.72
N PRO A 116 14.79 12.94 -15.33
CA PRO A 116 14.05 14.00 -14.61
C PRO A 116 12.85 14.57 -15.37
N ALA A 117 12.92 14.68 -16.70
CA ALA A 117 11.79 15.18 -17.48
C ALA A 117 10.62 14.19 -17.52
N TRP A 118 10.92 12.89 -17.62
CA TRP A 118 9.92 11.82 -17.52
C TRP A 118 9.37 11.67 -16.11
N LEU A 119 10.22 11.86 -15.10
CA LEU A 119 9.82 11.85 -13.69
C LEU A 119 8.81 12.97 -13.40
N ALA A 120 9.12 14.21 -13.80
CA ALA A 120 8.20 15.35 -13.66
C ALA A 120 6.89 15.15 -14.43
N TYR A 121 6.92 14.51 -15.60
CA TYR A 121 5.71 14.16 -16.33
C TYR A 121 4.88 13.09 -15.60
N GLY A 122 5.52 12.06 -15.05
CA GLY A 122 4.89 11.02 -14.22
C GLY A 122 4.23 11.59 -12.96
N ASP A 123 4.92 12.48 -12.25
CA ASP A 123 4.39 13.17 -11.08
C ASP A 123 3.12 13.96 -11.44
N ALA A 124 3.19 14.69 -12.57
CA ALA A 124 2.07 15.48 -13.01
C ALA A 124 0.87 14.62 -13.42
N LEU A 125 1.11 13.49 -14.10
CA LEU A 125 0.05 12.53 -14.37
C LEU A 125 -0.56 11.99 -13.07
N PHE A 126 0.25 11.67 -12.06
CA PHE A 126 -0.26 11.13 -10.79
C PHE A 126 -1.16 12.12 -10.04
N LEU A 127 -0.75 13.39 -10.00
CA LEU A 127 -1.46 14.46 -9.29
C LEU A 127 -2.69 14.98 -10.04
N TRP A 128 -2.62 15.10 -11.39
CA TRP A 128 -3.66 15.77 -12.18
C TRP A 128 -4.31 14.91 -13.29
N GLY A 129 -3.80 13.70 -13.55
CA GLY A 129 -4.23 12.87 -14.69
C GLY A 129 -5.40 11.92 -14.41
N GLY A 130 -5.65 11.57 -13.15
CA GLY A 130 -6.72 10.63 -12.76
C GLY A 130 -6.46 9.17 -13.14
N GLU A 131 -7.36 8.26 -12.74
CA GLU A 131 -7.12 6.81 -12.84
C GLU A 131 -7.05 6.29 -14.29
N ALA A 132 -7.75 6.94 -15.23
CA ALA A 132 -7.72 6.56 -16.65
C ALA A 132 -6.32 6.64 -17.28
N ARG A 133 -5.35 7.26 -16.60
CA ARG A 133 -3.98 7.48 -17.06
C ARG A 133 -2.95 6.65 -16.30
N LEU A 134 -3.37 5.69 -15.47
CA LEU A 134 -2.46 4.83 -14.69
C LEU A 134 -1.42 4.11 -15.55
N ASP A 135 -1.81 3.63 -16.73
CA ASP A 135 -0.87 2.98 -17.65
C ASP A 135 0.18 3.94 -18.22
N GLU A 136 -0.22 5.19 -18.47
CA GLU A 136 0.72 6.22 -18.92
C GLU A 136 1.65 6.68 -17.80
N MET A 137 1.16 6.73 -16.55
CA MET A 137 2.00 6.99 -15.38
C MET A 137 3.07 5.91 -15.21
N VAL A 138 2.67 4.63 -15.29
CA VAL A 138 3.60 3.48 -15.25
C VAL A 138 4.65 3.62 -16.34
N ALA A 139 4.23 3.90 -17.59
CA ALA A 139 5.16 4.09 -18.70
C ALA A 139 6.12 5.28 -18.49
N ALA A 140 5.63 6.40 -17.95
CA ALA A 140 6.46 7.58 -17.67
C ALA A 140 7.53 7.28 -16.62
N TYR A 141 7.19 6.60 -15.52
CA TYR A 141 8.17 6.22 -14.50
C TYR A 141 9.13 5.12 -14.96
N GLN A 142 8.68 4.17 -15.79
CA GLN A 142 9.57 3.19 -16.43
C GLN A 142 10.59 3.87 -17.34
N GLU A 143 10.16 4.85 -18.12
CA GLU A 143 11.06 5.61 -18.99
C GLU A 143 11.98 6.52 -18.18
N ALA A 144 11.49 7.12 -17.09
CA ALA A 144 12.32 7.84 -16.13
C ALA A 144 13.43 6.94 -15.59
N LEU A 145 13.09 5.72 -15.16
CA LEU A 145 14.03 4.73 -14.65
C LEU A 145 15.06 4.29 -15.71
N ARG A 146 14.63 4.05 -16.95
CA ARG A 146 15.51 3.68 -18.08
C ARG A 146 16.57 4.75 -18.36
N LEU A 147 16.25 6.00 -18.08
CA LEU A 147 17.07 7.18 -18.36
C LEU A 147 17.69 7.81 -17.10
N SER A 148 17.53 7.19 -15.92
CA SER A 148 17.71 7.90 -14.64
C SER A 148 19.16 8.03 -14.19
N LEU A 149 19.46 9.20 -13.59
CA LEU A 149 20.59 9.41 -12.67
C LEU A 149 20.18 9.27 -11.19
N ASP A 150 18.87 9.22 -10.88
CA ASP A 150 18.29 9.03 -9.54
C ASP A 150 17.25 7.88 -9.57
N PRO A 151 17.71 6.62 -9.57
CA PRO A 151 16.83 5.47 -9.71
C PRO A 151 15.94 5.25 -8.47
N GLY A 152 16.35 5.70 -7.28
CA GLY A 152 15.62 5.46 -6.03
C GLY A 152 14.22 6.08 -6.04
N ARG A 153 14.13 7.37 -6.39
CA ARG A 153 12.82 8.05 -6.50
C ARG A 153 11.95 7.47 -7.60
N ALA A 154 12.53 7.14 -8.76
CA ALA A 154 11.81 6.53 -9.87
C ALA A 154 11.20 5.17 -9.47
N HIS A 155 11.98 4.32 -8.78
CA HIS A 155 11.52 3.06 -8.21
C HIS A 155 10.38 3.28 -7.20
N PHE A 156 10.53 4.20 -6.25
CA PHE A 156 9.50 4.45 -5.24
C PHE A 156 8.17 4.89 -5.87
N ARG A 157 8.22 5.85 -6.80
CA ARG A 157 7.04 6.39 -7.49
C ARG A 157 6.39 5.37 -8.42
N LEU A 158 7.19 4.56 -9.11
CA LEU A 158 6.69 3.44 -9.92
C LEU A 158 5.95 2.43 -9.03
N GLY A 159 6.50 2.09 -7.86
CA GLY A 159 5.84 1.21 -6.90
C GLY A 159 4.50 1.78 -6.42
N THR A 160 4.45 3.07 -6.10
CA THR A 160 3.21 3.76 -5.67
C THR A 160 2.13 3.71 -6.75
N VAL A 161 2.48 3.96 -8.01
CA VAL A 161 1.47 3.92 -9.09
C VAL A 161 1.04 2.50 -9.46
N LEU A 162 1.94 1.52 -9.38
CA LEU A 162 1.60 0.11 -9.57
C LEU A 162 0.63 -0.37 -8.51
N ARG A 163 0.82 0.02 -7.24
CA ARG A 163 -0.14 -0.28 -6.18
C ARG A 163 -1.48 0.40 -6.42
N ARG A 164 -1.48 1.68 -6.84
CA ARG A 164 -2.73 2.38 -7.22
C ARG A 164 -3.45 1.70 -8.39
N ARG A 165 -2.71 1.18 -9.38
CA ARG A 165 -3.30 0.41 -10.49
C ARG A 165 -3.85 -0.93 -10.02
N PHE A 166 -3.15 -1.65 -9.14
CA PHE A 166 -3.64 -2.89 -8.53
C PHE A 166 -4.98 -2.71 -7.80
N GLU A 167 -5.18 -1.55 -7.18
CA GLU A 167 -6.39 -1.23 -6.40
C GLU A 167 -7.55 -0.71 -7.26
N SER A 168 -7.31 -0.36 -8.52
CA SER A 168 -8.33 0.19 -9.41
C SER A 168 -8.88 -0.86 -10.39
N ILE A 169 -9.87 -0.44 -11.18
CA ILE A 169 -10.42 -1.24 -12.28
C ILE A 169 -9.39 -1.49 -13.40
N HIS A 170 -8.29 -0.73 -13.44
CA HIS A 170 -7.21 -0.85 -14.43
C HIS A 170 -6.12 -1.85 -14.03
N ARG A 171 -6.31 -2.57 -12.93
CA ARG A 171 -5.36 -3.56 -12.41
C ARG A 171 -4.91 -4.55 -13.47
N ARG A 172 -3.64 -4.95 -13.38
CA ARG A 172 -3.05 -5.99 -14.20
C ARG A 172 -2.48 -7.12 -13.32
N PRO A 173 -2.40 -8.35 -13.86
CA PRO A 173 -1.78 -9.44 -13.17
C PRO A 173 -0.37 -9.08 -12.68
N GLY A 174 -0.10 -9.26 -11.40
CA GLY A 174 1.20 -9.02 -10.78
C GLY A 174 1.52 -7.58 -10.40
N ASP A 175 0.59 -6.63 -10.56
CA ASP A 175 0.83 -5.22 -10.21
C ASP A 175 1.30 -5.02 -8.77
N PHE A 176 0.71 -5.76 -7.81
CA PHE A 176 1.13 -5.62 -6.41
C PHE A 176 2.52 -6.21 -6.15
N ARG A 177 2.84 -7.36 -6.76
CA ARG A 177 4.19 -7.94 -6.70
C ARG A 177 5.22 -6.96 -7.27
N ALA A 178 4.93 -6.40 -8.45
CA ALA A 178 5.79 -5.40 -9.07
C ALA A 178 5.91 -4.16 -8.17
N ALA A 179 4.83 -3.68 -7.54
CA ALA A 179 4.91 -2.55 -6.62
C ALA A 179 5.89 -2.80 -5.46
N VAL A 180 5.83 -3.98 -4.85
CA VAL A 180 6.71 -4.39 -3.75
C VAL A 180 8.16 -4.52 -4.20
N GLU A 181 8.41 -5.11 -5.37
CA GLU A 181 9.74 -5.18 -5.97
C GLU A 181 10.34 -3.79 -6.21
N GLN A 182 9.54 -2.84 -6.73
CA GLN A 182 9.99 -1.47 -6.97
C GLN A 182 10.25 -0.72 -5.66
N TRP A 183 9.40 -0.83 -4.65
CA TRP A 183 9.68 -0.23 -3.34
C TRP A 183 10.92 -0.83 -2.69
N GLN A 184 11.13 -2.16 -2.80
CA GLN A 184 12.34 -2.79 -2.29
C GLN A 184 13.59 -2.29 -3.04
N ALA A 185 13.53 -2.16 -4.37
CA ALA A 185 14.64 -1.60 -5.14
C ALA A 185 14.97 -0.16 -4.74
N ALA A 186 13.95 0.66 -4.46
CA ALA A 186 14.17 2.01 -3.91
C ALA A 186 14.87 1.95 -2.55
N LEU A 187 14.38 1.12 -1.63
CA LEU A 187 14.96 0.98 -0.29
C LEU A 187 16.36 0.35 -0.31
N ASP A 188 16.66 -0.53 -1.26
CA ASP A 188 18.00 -1.11 -1.42
C ASP A 188 19.02 -0.03 -1.85
N LEU A 189 18.58 0.98 -2.62
CA LEU A 189 19.41 2.11 -3.04
C LEU A 189 19.62 3.15 -1.94
N ASP A 190 18.60 3.39 -1.10
CA ASP A 190 18.73 4.23 0.09
C ASP A 190 18.08 3.56 1.32
N PRO A 191 18.83 2.71 2.05
CA PRO A 191 18.32 1.98 3.20
C PRO A 191 17.84 2.85 4.34
N ASN A 192 18.23 4.15 4.37
CA ASN A 192 17.89 5.09 5.43
C ASN A 192 16.60 5.89 5.15
N GLN A 193 15.98 5.73 3.98
CA GLN A 193 14.71 6.40 3.68
C GLN A 193 13.57 5.87 4.52
N TYR A 194 13.16 6.65 5.52
CA TYR A 194 12.10 6.29 6.44
C TYR A 194 10.78 6.03 5.71
N ILE A 195 10.39 6.91 4.77
CA ILE A 195 9.11 6.79 4.06
C ILE A 195 9.05 5.48 3.28
N TRP A 196 10.12 5.16 2.55
CA TRP A 196 10.19 3.97 1.69
C TRP A 196 10.18 2.69 2.53
N ARG A 197 10.91 2.68 3.65
CA ARG A 197 10.87 1.58 4.63
C ARG A 197 9.46 1.36 5.17
N ARG A 198 8.77 2.44 5.57
CA ARG A 198 7.40 2.35 6.11
C ARG A 198 6.41 1.83 5.06
N ARG A 199 6.57 2.19 3.78
CA ARG A 199 5.72 1.69 2.69
C ARG A 199 5.76 0.17 2.56
N ILE A 200 6.95 -0.45 2.66
CA ILE A 200 7.07 -1.92 2.62
C ILE A 200 6.53 -2.54 3.90
N GLN A 201 6.87 -1.98 5.07
CA GLN A 201 6.43 -2.48 6.37
C GLN A 201 4.89 -2.46 6.55
N GLN A 202 4.19 -1.55 5.88
CA GLN A 202 2.72 -1.53 5.82
C GLN A 202 2.16 -2.87 5.34
N TYR A 203 2.80 -3.49 4.35
CA TYR A 203 2.38 -4.77 3.75
C TYR A 203 3.21 -5.97 4.22
N GLY A 204 4.30 -5.75 4.98
CA GLY A 204 5.20 -6.77 5.49
C GLY A 204 4.72 -7.50 6.75
N PRO A 205 5.57 -8.38 7.31
CA PRO A 205 5.24 -9.21 8.47
C PRO A 205 5.18 -8.38 9.76
N ARG A 206 4.45 -8.88 10.76
CA ARG A 206 4.31 -8.24 12.08
C ARG A 206 5.63 -7.98 12.81
N ARG A 207 6.65 -8.80 12.58
CA ARG A 207 7.98 -8.64 13.19
C ARG A 207 8.65 -7.33 12.78
N ASP A 208 8.40 -6.89 11.55
CA ASP A 208 9.00 -5.68 10.99
C ASP A 208 8.18 -4.41 11.32
N LYS A 209 6.98 -4.59 11.88
CA LYS A 209 6.07 -3.47 12.15
C LYS A 209 6.48 -2.73 13.42
N PRO A 210 6.62 -1.39 13.37
CA PRO A 210 6.83 -0.57 14.56
C PRO A 210 5.55 -0.41 15.41
N TYR A 211 4.40 -0.42 14.74
CA TYR A 211 3.05 -0.16 15.25
C TYR A 211 2.06 -0.66 14.18
N PRO A 212 0.80 -0.94 14.54
CA PRO A 212 -0.26 -1.13 13.55
C PRO A 212 -0.52 0.18 12.79
N PHE A 213 -0.66 0.15 11.46
CA PHE A 213 -0.78 1.38 10.67
C PHE A 213 -2.21 1.95 10.68
N TYR A 214 -3.22 1.07 10.65
CA TYR A 214 -4.62 1.47 10.47
C TYR A 214 -5.63 0.74 11.39
N ASP A 215 -5.18 0.17 12.51
CA ASP A 215 -6.07 -0.44 13.52
C ASP A 215 -7.11 0.55 14.08
N TRP A 216 -6.83 1.84 13.98
CA TRP A 216 -7.74 2.91 14.37
C TRP A 216 -8.98 3.07 13.48
N VAL A 217 -9.03 2.49 12.27
CA VAL A 217 -10.12 2.75 11.31
C VAL A 217 -11.49 2.27 11.81
N ALA A 218 -11.56 1.07 12.41
CA ALA A 218 -12.81 0.54 12.95
C ALA A 218 -13.33 1.43 14.09
N ARG A 219 -12.45 1.71 15.06
CA ARG A 219 -12.73 2.61 16.18
C ARG A 219 -13.16 4.00 15.71
N ALA A 220 -12.49 4.55 14.68
CA ALA A 220 -12.86 5.82 14.10
C ALA A 220 -14.32 5.81 13.67
N ARG A 221 -14.70 4.86 12.80
CA ARG A 221 -16.08 4.72 12.28
C ARG A 221 -17.12 4.60 13.38
N GLU A 222 -16.85 3.78 14.39
CA GLU A 222 -17.73 3.61 15.56
C GLU A 222 -17.93 4.95 16.28
N GLU A 223 -16.84 5.64 16.63
CA GLU A 223 -16.90 6.91 17.35
C GLU A 223 -17.53 8.03 16.51
N ILE A 224 -17.40 8.03 15.17
CA ILE A 224 -18.07 9.00 14.28
C ILE A 224 -19.57 8.74 14.25
N THR A 225 -19.97 7.48 14.14
CA THR A 225 -21.38 7.09 14.14
C THR A 225 -22.04 7.40 15.48
N ALA A 226 -21.33 7.12 16.59
CA ALA A 226 -21.84 7.36 17.95
C ALA A 226 -22.16 8.84 18.23
N ARG A 227 -21.47 9.77 17.56
CA ARG A 227 -21.75 11.23 17.63
C ARG A 227 -22.74 11.72 16.56
N GLY A 228 -23.39 10.82 15.83
CA GLY A 228 -24.39 11.14 14.81
C GLY A 228 -23.82 11.53 13.45
N GLY A 229 -22.52 11.30 13.20
CA GLY A 229 -21.90 11.57 11.90
C GLY A 229 -21.84 10.33 11.00
N THR A 230 -21.78 10.52 9.68
CA THR A 230 -21.48 9.45 8.72
C THR A 230 -19.98 9.40 8.47
N PRO A 231 -19.29 8.28 8.74
CA PRO A 231 -17.86 8.15 8.46
C PRO A 231 -17.54 8.34 6.98
N VAL A 232 -16.43 9.02 6.68
CA VAL A 232 -15.89 9.11 5.30
C VAL A 232 -15.68 7.68 4.76
N PRO A 233 -16.28 7.34 3.59
CA PRO A 233 -16.09 6.04 2.99
C PRO A 233 -14.64 5.88 2.50
N LEU A 234 -14.09 4.68 2.66
CA LEU A 234 -12.78 4.34 2.13
C LEU A 234 -12.99 3.51 0.85
N PRO A 235 -12.47 3.95 -0.31
CA PRO A 235 -12.52 3.14 -1.53
C PRO A 235 -11.78 1.80 -1.39
N VAL A 236 -10.74 1.79 -0.55
CA VAL A 236 -9.94 0.61 -0.22
C VAL A 236 -9.76 0.54 1.29
N ASP A 237 -10.51 -0.37 1.91
CA ASP A 237 -10.37 -0.66 3.34
C ASP A 237 -8.99 -1.27 3.66
N PRO A 238 -8.32 -0.82 4.73
CA PRO A 238 -7.12 -1.48 5.20
C PRO A 238 -7.48 -2.82 5.82
N VAL A 239 -6.78 -3.87 5.42
CA VAL A 239 -7.00 -5.24 5.88
C VAL A 239 -5.69 -5.94 6.17
N GLY A 240 -5.75 -7.10 6.82
CA GLY A 240 -4.61 -8.00 6.97
C GLY A 240 -3.38 -7.31 7.56
N ALA A 241 -2.30 -7.24 6.79
CA ALA A 241 -1.03 -6.66 7.22
C ALA A 241 -1.16 -5.20 7.65
N GLU A 242 -2.05 -4.43 7.04
CA GLU A 242 -2.19 -2.99 7.28
C GLU A 242 -2.73 -2.67 8.69
N ILE A 243 -3.49 -3.59 9.28
CA ILE A 243 -4.06 -3.48 10.63
C ILE A 243 -3.38 -4.40 11.65
N ALA A 244 -2.42 -5.23 11.23
CA ALA A 244 -1.79 -6.22 12.09
C ALA A 244 -0.87 -5.56 13.14
N HIS A 245 -1.01 -5.96 14.40
CA HIS A 245 -0.16 -5.50 15.50
C HIS A 245 1.25 -6.11 15.44
N PRO A 246 2.30 -5.36 15.83
CA PRO A 246 3.65 -5.88 15.97
C PRO A 246 3.71 -7.15 16.82
N ALA A 247 4.47 -8.14 16.36
CA ALA A 247 4.66 -9.39 17.07
C ALA A 247 6.07 -9.93 16.78
N ARG A 248 6.83 -10.26 17.83
CA ARG A 248 8.19 -10.82 17.70
C ARG A 248 8.19 -12.29 17.24
N SER A 249 7.10 -12.98 17.57
CA SER A 249 6.83 -14.37 17.22
C SER A 249 5.33 -14.55 17.14
N PHE A 250 4.89 -15.53 16.36
CA PHE A 250 3.55 -16.09 16.45
C PHE A 250 3.65 -17.48 17.08
N PRO A 251 2.68 -17.90 17.92
CA PRO A 251 2.68 -19.24 18.47
C PRO A 251 2.72 -20.24 17.32
N ALA A 252 3.57 -21.27 17.43
CA ALA A 252 3.42 -22.44 16.60
C ALA A 252 1.99 -22.94 16.80
N VAL A 253 1.24 -23.08 15.71
CA VAL A 253 -0.19 -23.44 15.71
C VAL A 253 -0.45 -24.52 16.76
N GLY A 254 -1.36 -24.23 17.71
CA GLY A 254 -1.68 -25.12 18.84
C GLY A 254 -2.34 -26.41 18.37
N GLU A 255 -3.67 -26.49 18.42
CA GLU A 255 -4.39 -27.54 17.67
C GLU A 255 -4.16 -27.30 16.18
N ARG A 256 -3.44 -28.23 15.54
CA ARG A 256 -3.31 -28.22 14.09
C ARG A 256 -4.69 -28.49 13.51
N PRO A 257 -5.23 -27.59 12.68
CA PRO A 257 -6.48 -27.86 12.01
C PRO A 257 -6.35 -29.15 11.17
N GLU A 258 -7.46 -29.86 10.99
CA GLU A 258 -7.46 -31.06 10.14
C GLU A 258 -7.30 -30.63 8.68
N GLU A 259 -6.42 -31.31 7.93
CA GLU A 259 -6.22 -31.01 6.52
C GLU A 259 -7.55 -31.23 5.76
N PRO A 260 -8.04 -30.27 4.97
CA PRO A 260 -9.34 -30.40 4.30
C PRO A 260 -9.40 -31.42 3.14
N ASP A 261 -8.26 -31.79 2.56
CA ASP A 261 -8.19 -32.74 1.42
C ASP A 261 -6.92 -33.63 1.47
N PRO A 262 -6.76 -34.44 2.54
CA PRO A 262 -5.51 -35.16 2.82
C PRO A 262 -5.23 -36.28 1.81
N GLN A 263 -6.25 -36.78 1.12
CA GLN A 263 -6.10 -37.78 0.06
C GLN A 263 -6.13 -37.17 -1.35
N SER A 264 -6.09 -35.84 -1.49
CA SER A 264 -6.08 -35.14 -2.79
C SER A 264 -7.20 -35.61 -3.73
N ARG A 265 -8.42 -35.80 -3.20
CA ARG A 265 -9.56 -36.36 -3.95
C ARG A 265 -10.31 -35.29 -4.75
N ILE A 266 -10.16 -34.03 -4.38
CA ILE A 266 -10.86 -32.92 -5.04
C ILE A 266 -10.21 -32.66 -6.40
N ARG A 267 -11.06 -32.49 -7.43
CA ARG A 267 -10.58 -32.21 -8.79
C ARG A 267 -9.86 -30.87 -8.86
N ARG A 268 -8.72 -30.89 -9.54
CA ARG A 268 -7.85 -29.71 -9.68
C ARG A 268 -8.38 -28.73 -10.72
N ASP A 269 -8.28 -27.45 -10.40
CA ASP A 269 -8.38 -26.34 -11.35
C ASP A 269 -6.96 -25.79 -11.60
N PRO A 270 -6.43 -25.87 -12.83
CA PRO A 270 -5.11 -25.33 -13.16
C PRO A 270 -5.10 -23.79 -13.30
N GLY A 271 -6.13 -23.09 -12.82
CA GLY A 271 -6.33 -21.65 -12.99
C GLY A 271 -7.22 -21.28 -14.17
N ARG A 272 -8.10 -22.20 -14.58
CA ARG A 272 -9.13 -21.97 -15.59
C ARG A 272 -10.22 -21.05 -15.06
N PHE A 273 -10.69 -21.25 -13.83
CA PHE A 273 -11.84 -20.51 -13.30
C PHE A 273 -11.45 -19.38 -12.36
N ILE A 274 -10.46 -19.65 -11.51
CA ILE A 274 -9.93 -18.68 -10.56
C ILE A 274 -8.48 -18.39 -10.87
N ALA A 275 -8.16 -17.13 -11.13
CA ALA A 275 -6.80 -16.64 -11.20
C ALA A 275 -6.29 -16.38 -9.76
N VAL A 276 -5.10 -16.90 -9.45
CA VAL A 276 -4.45 -16.67 -8.16
C VAL A 276 -3.20 -15.83 -8.37
N GLU A 277 -3.12 -14.71 -7.68
CA GLU A 277 -1.94 -13.86 -7.62
C GLU A 277 -1.28 -13.99 -6.25
N THR A 278 0.03 -14.21 -6.23
CA THR A 278 0.83 -14.29 -5.01
C THR A 278 1.84 -13.15 -4.98
N THR A 279 1.91 -12.45 -3.85
CA THR A 279 2.92 -11.41 -3.57
C THR A 279 3.57 -11.68 -2.22
N VAL A 280 4.90 -11.66 -2.17
CA VAL A 280 5.68 -11.89 -0.94
C VAL A 280 6.31 -10.57 -0.50
N VAL A 281 6.17 -10.22 0.78
CA VAL A 281 6.67 -8.96 1.35
C VAL A 281 7.50 -9.24 2.62
N PRO A 282 8.77 -8.84 2.70
CA PRO A 282 9.60 -8.30 1.61
C PRO A 282 9.79 -9.31 0.47
N PRO A 283 10.15 -8.87 -0.75
CA PRO A 283 10.25 -9.76 -1.92
C PRO A 283 11.49 -10.66 -1.88
N ARG A 284 12.46 -10.35 -1.00
CA ARG A 284 13.63 -11.17 -0.68
C ARG A 284 13.86 -11.12 0.83
N VAL A 285 14.23 -12.24 1.44
CA VAL A 285 14.37 -12.34 2.90
C VAL A 285 15.60 -13.17 3.29
N ALA A 286 16.23 -12.82 4.41
CA ALA A 286 17.34 -13.61 4.96
C ALA A 286 16.80 -14.84 5.72
N PRO A 287 17.58 -15.93 5.86
CA PRO A 287 17.24 -17.05 6.74
C PRO A 287 16.87 -16.58 8.16
N GLY A 288 15.93 -17.27 8.82
CA GLY A 288 15.45 -16.94 10.18
C GLY A 288 14.48 -15.76 10.27
N GLU A 289 14.40 -14.90 9.25
CA GLU A 289 13.47 -13.78 9.17
C GLU A 289 12.09 -14.21 8.61
N SER A 290 11.15 -13.27 8.57
CA SER A 290 9.76 -13.53 8.19
C SER A 290 9.36 -12.81 6.91
N VAL A 291 8.39 -13.37 6.20
CA VAL A 291 7.67 -12.72 5.11
C VAL A 291 6.17 -12.77 5.36
N ARG A 292 5.46 -11.82 4.75
CA ARG A 292 4.02 -11.82 4.60
C ARG A 292 3.68 -12.24 3.18
N VAL A 293 2.88 -13.29 3.03
CA VAL A 293 2.37 -13.75 1.74
C VAL A 293 0.96 -13.22 1.56
N HIS A 294 0.73 -12.53 0.45
CA HIS A 294 -0.57 -12.01 0.03
C HIS A 294 -1.09 -12.84 -1.14
N LEU A 295 -2.29 -13.38 -0.99
CA LEU A 295 -3.02 -14.10 -2.02
C LEU A 295 -4.21 -13.25 -2.47
N ALA A 296 -4.37 -13.09 -3.78
CA ALA A 296 -5.59 -12.56 -4.38
C ALA A 296 -6.17 -13.59 -5.35
N LEU A 297 -7.36 -14.08 -5.04
CA LEU A 297 -8.10 -15.05 -5.83
C LEU A 297 -9.24 -14.33 -6.53
N ARG A 298 -9.30 -14.45 -7.86
CA ARG A 298 -10.25 -13.70 -8.68
C ARG A 298 -10.89 -14.59 -9.75
N PRO A 299 -12.23 -14.55 -9.91
CA PRO A 299 -12.87 -15.22 -11.02
C PRO A 299 -12.39 -14.70 -12.38
N VAL A 300 -12.14 -15.62 -13.30
CA VAL A 300 -11.70 -15.34 -14.68
C VAL A 300 -12.91 -14.93 -15.50
N THR A 301 -12.98 -13.64 -15.82
CA THR A 301 -14.12 -13.02 -16.52
C THR A 301 -14.33 -13.58 -17.92
N GLU A 302 -13.26 -13.94 -18.63
CA GLU A 302 -13.31 -14.55 -19.96
C GLU A 302 -14.00 -15.91 -19.96
N LYS A 303 -14.04 -16.59 -18.81
CA LYS A 303 -14.76 -17.84 -18.60
C LYS A 303 -16.15 -17.64 -17.99
N LYS A 304 -16.57 -16.39 -17.78
CA LYS A 304 -17.77 -16.05 -17.01
C LYS A 304 -17.81 -16.75 -15.65
N ALA A 305 -16.63 -16.97 -15.07
CA ALA A 305 -16.52 -17.61 -13.77
C ALA A 305 -17.00 -16.64 -12.68
N HIS A 306 -17.65 -17.18 -11.67
CA HIS A 306 -18.10 -16.45 -10.49
C HIS A 306 -18.14 -17.38 -9.27
N TRP A 307 -18.01 -16.79 -8.08
CA TRP A 307 -18.10 -17.55 -6.84
C TRP A 307 -19.51 -18.08 -6.62
N ASN A 308 -19.62 -19.29 -6.08
CA ASN A 308 -20.85 -19.80 -5.51
C ASN A 308 -20.79 -19.64 -3.98
N ASN A 309 -21.67 -18.83 -3.45
CA ASN A 309 -21.68 -18.43 -2.04
C ASN A 309 -22.70 -19.18 -1.20
N GLU A 310 -23.59 -19.96 -1.83
CA GLU A 310 -24.59 -20.80 -1.17
C GLU A 310 -23.95 -22.03 -0.50
N ALA A 311 -22.71 -22.33 -0.85
CA ALA A 311 -21.93 -23.44 -0.31
C ALA A 311 -20.97 -22.99 0.80
N LYS A 312 -19.88 -23.74 1.01
CA LYS A 312 -18.86 -23.39 2.02
C LYS A 312 -17.98 -22.25 1.53
N ASP A 313 -17.36 -21.59 2.49
CA ASP A 313 -16.35 -20.56 2.30
C ASP A 313 -15.20 -20.99 1.37
N LEU A 314 -14.52 -19.99 0.79
CA LEU A 314 -13.19 -20.21 0.23
C LEU A 314 -12.24 -20.58 1.37
N VAL A 315 -11.51 -21.68 1.21
CA VAL A 315 -10.50 -22.14 2.16
C VAL A 315 -9.14 -22.15 1.49
N VAL A 316 -8.10 -21.71 2.20
CA VAL A 316 -6.70 -21.91 1.82
C VAL A 316 -6.03 -22.73 2.92
N TRP A 317 -5.43 -23.84 2.50
CA TRP A 317 -4.55 -24.65 3.33
C TRP A 317 -3.09 -24.36 2.99
N VAL A 318 -2.27 -24.17 4.00
CA VAL A 318 -0.83 -23.92 3.89
C VAL A 318 -0.08 -25.08 4.56
N ASP A 319 0.68 -25.80 3.75
CA ASP A 319 1.65 -26.78 4.20
C ASP A 319 3.04 -26.11 4.27
N PRO A 320 3.53 -25.79 5.48
CA PRO A 320 4.82 -25.14 5.64
C PRO A 320 5.99 -26.05 5.23
N GLY A 321 5.83 -27.38 5.24
CA GLY A 321 6.97 -28.30 5.17
C GLY A 321 7.82 -28.31 6.44
N GLN A 322 8.97 -29.00 6.37
CA GLN A 322 9.83 -29.17 7.55
C GLN A 322 10.63 -27.90 7.86
N GLY A 323 10.66 -27.51 9.15
CA GLY A 323 11.49 -26.42 9.65
C GLY A 323 10.98 -25.00 9.33
N VAL A 324 9.91 -24.87 8.55
CA VAL A 324 9.24 -23.60 8.25
C VAL A 324 8.09 -23.41 9.24
N ALA A 325 7.93 -22.19 9.74
CA ALA A 325 6.79 -21.85 10.59
C ALA A 325 5.82 -20.93 9.85
N VAL A 326 4.51 -21.17 10.01
CA VAL A 326 3.45 -20.30 9.50
C VAL A 326 2.55 -19.85 10.64
N ASP A 327 2.00 -18.63 10.55
CA ASP A 327 1.09 -18.12 11.57
C ASP A 327 -0.26 -18.85 11.57
N ARG A 328 -0.70 -19.31 10.39
CA ARG A 328 -1.95 -20.03 10.17
C ARG A 328 -1.77 -21.05 9.06
N GLN A 329 -2.19 -22.30 9.30
CA GLN A 329 -2.25 -23.35 8.29
C GLN A 329 -3.61 -23.40 7.56
N TYR A 330 -4.68 -23.02 8.25
CA TYR A 330 -6.02 -22.95 7.69
C TYR A 330 -6.49 -21.50 7.67
N LEU A 331 -6.89 -21.02 6.50
CA LEU A 331 -7.46 -19.71 6.31
C LEU A 331 -8.79 -19.84 5.58
N SER A 332 -9.75 -18.98 5.89
CA SER A 332 -11.01 -18.91 5.15
C SER A 332 -11.43 -17.48 4.87
N VAL A 333 -12.21 -17.30 3.80
CA VAL A 333 -12.94 -16.07 3.50
C VAL A 333 -14.42 -16.39 3.52
N ALA A 334 -15.13 -15.79 4.48
CA ALA A 334 -16.57 -15.91 4.60
C ALA A 334 -17.26 -15.48 3.31
N ASN A 335 -18.23 -16.26 2.88
CA ASN A 335 -19.07 -15.89 1.74
C ASN A 335 -19.89 -14.62 2.06
N PRO A 336 -20.05 -13.70 1.09
CA PRO A 336 -20.95 -12.57 1.26
C PRO A 336 -22.41 -13.03 1.19
N ASP A 337 -23.34 -12.17 1.59
CA ASP A 337 -24.78 -12.47 1.59
C ASP A 337 -25.38 -12.69 0.19
N GLN A 338 -24.66 -12.37 -0.89
CA GLN A 338 -25.11 -12.62 -2.26
C GLN A 338 -24.91 -14.09 -2.64
N GLU A 339 -25.86 -14.73 -3.35
CA GLU A 339 -25.76 -16.12 -3.82
C GLU A 339 -24.55 -16.37 -4.74
N VAL A 340 -24.25 -15.39 -5.60
CA VAL A 340 -23.11 -15.41 -6.51
C VAL A 340 -22.44 -14.05 -6.57
N SER A 341 -21.14 -14.04 -6.84
CA SER A 341 -20.37 -12.79 -6.85
C SER A 341 -19.06 -12.89 -7.62
N GLN A 342 -18.48 -11.74 -7.97
CA GLN A 342 -17.24 -11.62 -8.78
C GLN A 342 -16.12 -10.86 -8.05
N GLU A 343 -16.26 -10.66 -6.75
CA GLU A 343 -15.27 -9.99 -5.91
C GLU A 343 -13.92 -10.71 -5.93
N THR A 344 -12.86 -9.95 -5.72
CA THR A 344 -11.56 -10.54 -5.41
C THR A 344 -11.52 -10.94 -3.95
N ARG A 345 -11.27 -12.21 -3.67
CA ARG A 345 -11.05 -12.70 -2.31
C ARG A 345 -9.57 -12.62 -1.98
N LYS A 346 -9.23 -11.97 -0.87
CA LYS A 346 -7.84 -11.74 -0.44
C LYS A 346 -7.58 -12.48 0.86
N LEU A 347 -6.46 -13.20 0.91
CA LEU A 347 -5.99 -13.87 2.12
C LEU A 347 -4.52 -13.55 2.33
N GLU A 348 -4.09 -13.57 3.59
CA GLU A 348 -2.70 -13.34 3.94
C GLU A 348 -2.27 -14.23 5.09
N PHE A 349 -1.04 -14.72 5.00
CA PHE A 349 -0.38 -15.48 6.08
C PHE A 349 1.08 -15.07 6.19
N GLU A 350 1.69 -15.37 7.33
CA GLU A 350 3.10 -15.12 7.59
C GLU A 350 3.88 -16.42 7.55
N VAL A 351 5.06 -16.36 6.97
CA VAL A 351 6.01 -17.47 6.90
C VAL A 351 7.30 -17.01 7.57
N ARG A 352 7.79 -17.79 8.53
CA ARG A 352 9.15 -17.64 9.09
C ARG A 352 10.03 -18.73 8.54
N LEU A 353 11.15 -18.30 7.97
CA LEU A 353 12.13 -19.19 7.35
C LEU A 353 12.98 -19.88 8.42
N PRO A 354 13.46 -21.11 8.17
CA PRO A 354 14.45 -21.74 9.03
C PRO A 354 15.75 -20.92 9.05
N GLU A 355 16.47 -20.94 10.17
CA GLU A 355 17.73 -20.19 10.33
C GLU A 355 18.84 -20.69 9.38
N GLY A 356 18.82 -21.98 9.01
CA GLY A 356 19.76 -22.60 8.08
C GLY A 356 19.23 -22.76 6.66
N ALA A 357 18.32 -21.89 6.19
CA ALA A 357 17.82 -21.96 4.82
C ALA A 357 18.96 -21.69 3.81
N GLU A 358 19.23 -22.65 2.93
CA GLU A 358 20.23 -22.55 1.86
C GLU A 358 19.55 -22.49 0.48
N GLY A 359 20.30 -22.04 -0.54
CA GLY A 359 19.84 -21.96 -1.93
C GLY A 359 19.35 -20.57 -2.34
N THR A 360 18.57 -20.51 -3.43
CA THR A 360 18.09 -19.23 -4.01
C THR A 360 16.66 -18.88 -3.60
N ALA A 361 15.87 -19.86 -3.18
CA ALA A 361 14.49 -19.66 -2.74
C ALA A 361 13.99 -20.82 -1.87
N LEU A 362 13.09 -20.52 -0.93
CA LEU A 362 12.28 -21.50 -0.21
C LEU A 362 10.94 -21.70 -0.94
N GLN A 363 10.47 -22.94 -1.03
CA GLN A 363 9.13 -23.25 -1.52
C GLN A 363 8.21 -23.58 -0.35
N VAL A 364 7.05 -22.94 -0.31
CA VAL A 364 5.95 -23.26 0.60
C VAL A 364 4.76 -23.72 -0.25
N SER A 365 4.19 -24.87 0.09
CA SER A 365 3.04 -25.41 -0.62
C SER A 365 1.75 -24.89 0.01
N ALA A 366 0.86 -24.34 -0.80
CA ALA A 366 -0.50 -24.05 -0.39
C ALA A 366 -1.48 -24.56 -1.44
N TYR A 367 -2.75 -24.69 -1.06
CA TYR A 367 -3.83 -24.91 -2.02
C TYR A 367 -5.10 -24.22 -1.55
N ALA A 368 -5.92 -23.79 -2.50
CA ALA A 368 -7.25 -23.25 -2.26
C ALA A 368 -8.32 -24.30 -2.58
N LEU A 369 -9.37 -24.36 -1.76
CA LEU A 369 -10.59 -25.09 -2.02
C LEU A 369 -11.75 -24.10 -2.13
N TYR A 370 -12.51 -24.20 -3.20
CA TYR A 370 -13.58 -23.25 -3.47
C TYR A 370 -14.70 -23.83 -4.33
N TYR A 371 -15.85 -23.19 -4.23
CA TYR A 371 -17.00 -23.41 -5.09
C TYR A 371 -17.05 -22.30 -6.15
N VAL A 372 -17.11 -22.70 -7.41
CA VAL A 372 -17.13 -21.81 -8.56
C VAL A 372 -18.13 -22.30 -9.58
N CYS A 373 -18.85 -21.40 -10.22
CA CYS A 373 -19.71 -21.73 -11.35
C CYS A 373 -19.17 -21.05 -12.62
N GLU A 374 -19.48 -21.63 -13.79
CA GLU A 374 -19.29 -20.98 -15.08
C GLU A 374 -20.62 -20.96 -15.86
N ASP A 375 -20.96 -19.81 -16.44
CA ASP A 375 -22.16 -19.67 -17.27
C ASP A 375 -22.02 -20.29 -18.67
N VAL A 376 -20.84 -20.80 -19.01
CA VAL A 376 -20.58 -21.44 -20.31
C VAL A 376 -21.23 -22.81 -20.37
N ASP A 377 -21.05 -23.61 -19.31
CA ASP A 377 -21.57 -24.97 -19.20
C ASP A 377 -22.65 -25.09 -18.09
N GLY A 378 -23.02 -23.98 -17.44
CA GLY A 378 -24.06 -23.90 -16.42
C GLY A 378 -23.79 -24.77 -15.18
N THR A 379 -22.52 -25.05 -14.87
CA THR A 379 -22.13 -26.03 -13.87
C THR A 379 -21.38 -25.38 -12.70
N CYS A 380 -21.87 -25.63 -11.49
CA CYS A 380 -21.16 -25.28 -10.26
C CYS A 380 -20.28 -26.45 -9.80
N LEU A 381 -19.05 -26.12 -9.40
CA LEU A 381 -17.96 -27.06 -9.22
C LEU A 381 -17.26 -26.79 -7.89
N TYR A 382 -16.98 -27.87 -7.15
CA TYR A 382 -16.01 -27.84 -6.06
C TYR A 382 -14.62 -28.18 -6.61
N ARG A 383 -13.65 -27.29 -6.37
CA ARG A 383 -12.32 -27.37 -6.97
C ARG A 383 -11.22 -27.13 -5.95
N ARG A 384 -10.07 -27.74 -6.24
CA ARG A 384 -8.79 -27.50 -5.59
C ARG A 384 -7.87 -26.79 -6.56
N GLN A 385 -7.18 -25.75 -6.14
CA GLN A 385 -6.12 -25.12 -6.92
C GLN A 385 -4.86 -25.08 -6.08
N ASP A 386 -3.79 -25.72 -6.57
CA ASP A 386 -2.50 -25.66 -5.91
C ASP A 386 -1.84 -24.30 -6.16
N ILE A 387 -1.24 -23.76 -5.11
CA ILE A 387 -0.65 -22.43 -5.04
C ILE A 387 0.77 -22.59 -4.52
N PRO A 388 1.76 -22.85 -5.40
CA PRO A 388 3.15 -22.87 -4.98
C PRO A 388 3.59 -21.44 -4.65
N VAL A 389 4.15 -21.26 -3.45
CA VAL A 389 4.67 -19.97 -2.99
C VAL A 389 6.19 -20.03 -2.96
N THR A 390 6.82 -19.32 -3.90
CA THR A 390 8.27 -19.15 -3.94
C THR A 390 8.68 -17.93 -3.13
N ILE A 391 9.56 -18.12 -2.15
CA ILE A 391 10.11 -17.07 -1.30
C ILE A 391 11.61 -16.93 -1.62
N PRO A 392 12.01 -15.91 -2.38
CA PRO A 392 13.42 -15.67 -2.71
C PRO A 392 14.27 -15.37 -1.47
N LEU A 393 15.46 -15.98 -1.39
CA LEU A 393 16.44 -15.72 -0.33
C LEU A 393 17.34 -14.53 -0.70
N LYS A 394 17.86 -13.83 0.33
CA LYS A 394 18.84 -12.74 0.18
C LYS A 394 20.26 -13.25 -0.01
#